data_AF-A0A537BAU0-F1
#
_entry.id   AF-A0A537BAU0-F1
#
_cell.length_a   1.000
_cell.length_b   1.000
_cell.length_c   1.000
_cell.angle_alpha   90.00
_cell.angle_beta   90.00
_cell.angle_gamma   90.00
#
_symmetry.space_group_name_H-M   'P 1'
#
loop_
_entity.id
_entity.type
_entity.pdbx_description
1 polymer ?
#
loop_
_entity_poly.entity_id
_entity_poly.type
_entity_poly.pdbx_seq_one_letter_code
_entity_poly.pdbx_strand_id
1 'polypeptide(L)'
;MLALVLVVAAAAPAGAQSTTSPTLYRLDAGSSFSRGCYGPCECAVFTTNDIRGTYTLALDHVDPLFTWYRVEKVNWVVALGGVDTRVTGSGTYRVGGEVALQHQMKLTLTIGDERAQTFDSGLVGGGGSFPEVDIAMSMNGMSCFDTVIDIGSKPVLASYALGASTYDEGCFAPCLCPIREWPVGGSADLVPLPNAATPIREEFAVVDVVWATISTNPPPDRQFTGFGTYQIVRQESTSQHRMVLDLTEANSGAAYRFDSGLVAGGGEFPRIDIDIAVNGFACFDRALFLHAAPSQ
;
A
#
# COMPACT_ATOMS: atom_id res chain seq x y z
N MET A 1 -66.97 21.59 17.77
CA MET A 1 -65.62 21.70 18.35
C MET A 1 -64.76 20.62 17.69
N LEU A 2 -64.11 20.93 16.56
CA LEU A 2 -63.25 19.98 15.83
C LEU A 2 -61.79 20.33 16.17
N ALA A 3 -61.05 19.38 16.73
CA ALA A 3 -59.68 19.56 17.18
C ALA A 3 -58.69 19.38 16.02
N LEU A 4 -57.78 20.36 15.87
CA LEU A 4 -56.70 20.39 14.90
C LEU A 4 -55.47 19.70 15.53
N VAL A 5 -54.98 18.61 14.94
CA VAL A 5 -53.74 17.94 15.37
C VAL A 5 -52.60 18.44 14.48
N LEU A 6 -51.67 19.21 15.06
CA LEU A 6 -50.40 19.59 14.41
C LEU A 6 -49.41 18.42 14.52
N VAL A 7 -48.94 17.92 13.39
CA VAL A 7 -47.81 16.98 13.31
C VAL A 7 -46.53 17.81 13.13
N VAL A 8 -45.68 17.82 14.16
CA VAL A 8 -44.33 18.42 14.08
C VAL A 8 -43.40 17.37 13.47
N ALA A 9 -42.98 17.59 12.22
CA ALA A 9 -41.95 16.78 11.58
C ALA A 9 -40.58 17.15 12.18
N ALA A 10 -40.01 16.26 12.98
CA ALA A 10 -38.64 16.38 13.46
C ALA A 10 -37.68 16.10 12.30
N ALA A 11 -37.06 17.15 11.76
CA ALA A 11 -35.93 17.02 10.84
C ALA A 11 -34.70 16.57 11.64
N ALA A 12 -34.30 15.30 11.49
CA ALA A 12 -33.02 14.83 11.99
C ALA A 12 -31.89 15.52 11.19
N PRO A 13 -30.85 16.04 11.85
CA PRO A 13 -29.70 16.57 11.14
C PRO A 13 -28.98 15.40 10.47
N ALA A 14 -29.02 15.36 9.14
CA ALA A 14 -28.12 14.53 8.36
C ALA A 14 -26.71 15.09 8.55
N GLY A 15 -25.90 14.44 9.39
CA GLY A 15 -24.47 14.72 9.46
C GLY A 15 -23.86 14.45 8.10
N ALA A 16 -23.48 15.50 7.38
CA ALA A 16 -22.68 15.40 6.17
C ALA A 16 -21.35 14.75 6.58
N GLN A 17 -21.18 13.46 6.28
CA GLN A 17 -19.87 12.82 6.36
C GLN A 17 -19.01 13.46 5.28
N SER A 18 -18.07 14.31 5.67
CA SER A 18 -16.99 14.76 4.79
C SER A 18 -16.17 13.54 4.39
N THR A 19 -16.52 12.94 3.26
CA THR A 19 -15.80 11.82 2.65
C THR A 19 -14.54 12.36 1.97
N THR A 20 -13.59 12.85 2.75
CA THR A 20 -12.24 13.11 2.24
C THR A 20 -11.68 11.77 1.77
N SER A 21 -11.31 11.70 0.50
CA SER A 21 -10.76 10.48 -0.08
C SER A 21 -9.46 10.11 0.66
N PRO A 22 -9.24 8.80 0.97
CA PRO A 22 -8.00 8.36 1.57
C PRO A 22 -6.80 8.82 0.74
N THR A 23 -5.73 9.26 1.42
CA THR A 23 -4.52 9.79 0.79
C THR A 23 -3.40 8.76 0.92
N LEU A 24 -2.75 8.41 -0.18
CA LEU A 24 -1.62 7.50 -0.20
C LEU A 24 -0.33 8.22 0.24
N TYR A 25 0.39 7.61 1.17
CA TYR A 25 1.67 8.08 1.70
C TYR A 25 2.78 7.11 1.33
N ARG A 26 3.95 7.67 1.05
CA ARG A 26 5.18 6.91 0.81
C ARG A 26 6.23 7.26 1.86
N LEU A 27 6.95 6.24 2.35
CA LEU A 27 8.14 6.44 3.16
C LEU A 27 9.28 7.12 2.37
N ASP A 28 9.90 8.12 2.98
CA ASP A 28 11.10 8.78 2.49
C ASP A 28 12.35 7.96 2.86
N ALA A 29 13.41 8.13 2.07
CA ALA A 29 14.70 7.43 2.27
C ALA A 29 15.42 7.75 3.59
N GLY A 30 14.94 8.74 4.36
CA GLY A 30 15.42 9.04 5.71
C GLY A 30 14.80 8.17 6.80
N SER A 31 13.79 7.37 6.48
CA SER A 31 13.15 6.47 7.43
C SER A 31 14.11 5.38 7.89
N SER A 32 13.94 4.89 9.12
CA SER A 32 14.80 3.86 9.70
C SER A 32 14.03 2.82 10.52
N PHE A 33 14.65 1.66 10.64
CA PHE A 33 14.22 0.59 11.52
C PHE A 33 15.38 0.22 12.43
N SER A 34 15.10 0.07 13.72
CA SER A 34 16.08 -0.39 14.68
C SER A 34 15.49 -1.38 15.67
N ARG A 35 16.30 -2.37 16.06
CA ARG A 35 15.91 -3.42 17.00
C ARG A 35 17.10 -3.80 17.86
N GLY A 36 16.92 -3.75 19.17
CA GLY A 36 17.95 -4.09 20.14
C GLY A 36 17.70 -3.44 21.49
N CYS A 37 18.74 -3.29 22.30
CA CYS A 37 18.59 -2.73 23.63
C CYS A 37 18.82 -1.23 23.66
N TYR A 38 17.80 -0.51 24.10
CA TYR A 38 17.91 0.85 24.59
C TYR A 38 18.24 0.84 26.09
N GLY A 39 18.71 1.97 26.61
CA GLY A 39 18.96 2.11 28.04
C GLY A 39 17.73 1.70 28.85
N PRO A 40 17.88 0.97 29.97
CA PRO A 40 19.11 0.64 30.70
C PRO A 40 19.76 -0.72 30.39
N CYS A 41 19.26 -1.52 29.44
CA CYS A 41 19.69 -2.93 29.28
C CYS A 41 20.97 -3.18 28.45
N GLU A 42 21.61 -2.13 27.90
CA GLU A 42 22.92 -2.11 27.22
C GLU A 42 23.33 -3.38 26.43
N CYS A 43 22.71 -3.59 25.26
CA CYS A 43 23.13 -4.57 24.26
C CYS A 43 23.17 -3.94 22.86
N ALA A 44 23.72 -4.65 21.86
CA ALA A 44 23.83 -4.13 20.50
C ALA A 44 22.46 -3.80 19.90
N VAL A 45 22.39 -2.68 19.19
CA VAL A 45 21.22 -2.27 18.40
C VAL A 45 21.56 -2.50 16.93
N PHE A 46 20.72 -3.28 16.26
CA PHE A 46 20.70 -3.34 14.81
C PHE A 46 19.91 -2.14 14.30
N THR A 47 20.45 -1.41 13.33
CA THR A 47 19.77 -0.29 12.67
C THR A 47 19.96 -0.40 11.17
N THR A 48 18.90 -0.13 10.42
CA THR A 48 18.92 -0.02 8.96
C THR A 48 18.09 1.18 8.52
N ASN A 49 18.56 1.86 7.47
CA ASN A 49 17.81 2.92 6.77
C ASN A 49 17.19 2.39 5.46
N ASP A 50 17.30 1.09 5.21
CA ASP A 50 16.61 0.42 4.10
C ASP A 50 15.24 -0.07 4.59
N ILE A 51 14.38 0.90 4.87
CA ILE A 51 12.94 0.71 5.05
C ILE A 51 12.22 1.56 4.01
N ARG A 52 11.30 0.93 3.29
CA ARG A 52 10.59 1.54 2.16
C ARG A 52 9.20 0.97 2.03
N GLY A 53 8.28 1.74 1.47
CA GLY A 53 6.92 1.28 1.22
C GLY A 53 5.89 2.40 1.36
N THR A 54 4.65 2.00 1.56
CA THR A 54 3.50 2.91 1.58
C THR A 54 2.51 2.59 2.68
N TYR A 55 1.61 3.52 2.92
CA TYR A 55 0.40 3.34 3.73
C TYR A 55 -0.63 4.40 3.32
N THR A 56 -1.88 4.25 3.75
CA THR A 56 -2.95 5.20 3.43
C THR A 56 -3.42 5.92 4.69
N LEU A 57 -3.61 7.24 4.62
CA LEU A 57 -4.32 8.02 5.64
C LEU A 57 -5.74 8.31 5.18
N ALA A 58 -6.72 7.79 5.90
CA ALA A 58 -8.13 8.12 5.70
C ALA A 58 -8.60 9.04 6.83
N LEU A 59 -9.20 10.19 6.51
CA LEU A 59 -9.80 11.05 7.53
C LEU A 59 -10.87 10.26 8.28
N ASP A 60 -10.78 10.26 9.60
CA ASP A 60 -11.75 9.59 10.47
C ASP A 60 -12.75 10.60 11.04
N HIS A 61 -12.26 11.57 11.80
CA HIS A 61 -13.05 12.67 12.35
C HIS A 61 -12.13 13.84 12.76
N VAL A 62 -12.75 14.97 13.09
CA VAL A 62 -12.08 16.15 13.64
C VAL A 62 -12.75 16.49 14.97
N ASP A 63 -11.97 16.61 16.03
CA ASP A 63 -12.40 17.13 17.32
C ASP A 63 -11.73 18.51 17.59
N PRO A 64 -12.12 19.25 18.65
CA PRO A 64 -11.56 20.59 18.90
C PRO A 64 -10.04 20.64 19.09
N LEU A 65 -9.41 19.53 19.46
CA LEU A 65 -7.98 19.43 19.71
C LEU A 65 -7.24 18.76 18.57
N PHE A 66 -7.81 17.74 17.93
CA PHE A 66 -7.11 16.90 16.99
C PHE A 66 -7.93 16.58 15.73
N THR A 67 -7.23 16.50 14.61
CA THR A 67 -7.71 15.78 13.43
C THR A 67 -7.23 14.33 13.51
N TRP A 68 -8.16 13.39 13.40
CA TRP A 68 -7.91 11.97 13.48
C TRP A 68 -7.98 11.31 12.11
N TYR A 69 -7.02 10.42 11.87
CA TYR A 69 -6.90 9.62 10.66
C TYR A 69 -6.81 8.14 11.05
N ARG A 70 -7.43 7.29 10.22
CA ARG A 70 -7.10 5.87 10.20
C ARG A 70 -5.86 5.68 9.32
N VAL A 71 -4.92 4.89 9.81
CA VAL A 71 -3.77 4.40 9.04
C VAL A 71 -4.16 3.03 8.51
N GLU A 72 -4.23 2.91 7.20
CA GLU A 72 -4.72 1.71 6.52
C GLU A 72 -3.65 1.16 5.57
N LYS A 73 -3.73 -0.14 5.28
CA LYS A 73 -2.92 -0.82 4.26
C LYS A 73 -1.41 -0.55 4.37
N VAL A 74 -0.87 -0.57 5.59
CA VAL A 74 0.58 -0.49 5.77
C VAL A 74 1.22 -1.64 5.01
N ASN A 75 2.14 -1.31 4.11
CA ASN A 75 2.88 -2.26 3.30
C ASN A 75 4.31 -1.74 3.12
N TRP A 76 5.16 -2.10 4.06
CA TRP A 76 6.58 -1.75 4.05
C TRP A 76 7.44 -2.98 3.84
N VAL A 77 8.68 -2.74 3.44
CA VAL A 77 9.77 -3.70 3.36
C VAL A 77 10.94 -3.12 4.13
N VAL A 78 11.55 -3.94 4.97
CA VAL A 78 12.76 -3.60 5.72
C VAL A 78 13.83 -4.66 5.46
N ALA A 79 15.05 -4.23 5.18
CA ALA A 79 16.17 -5.16 5.00
C ALA A 79 16.75 -5.59 6.36
N LEU A 80 16.39 -6.79 6.82
CA LEU A 80 16.90 -7.38 8.06
C LEU A 80 18.00 -8.39 7.73
N GLY A 81 19.23 -8.09 8.14
CA GLY A 81 20.38 -8.98 7.85
C GLY A 81 20.61 -9.20 6.35
N GLY A 82 20.25 -8.24 5.50
CA GLY A 82 20.33 -8.35 4.03
C GLY A 82 19.17 -9.09 3.37
N VAL A 83 18.12 -9.44 4.13
CA VAL A 83 16.90 -10.07 3.61
C VAL A 83 15.73 -9.09 3.74
N ASP A 84 15.05 -8.84 2.62
CA ASP A 84 13.84 -8.03 2.59
C ASP A 84 12.72 -8.75 3.38
N THR A 85 12.29 -8.11 4.47
CA THR A 85 11.23 -8.58 5.37
C THR A 85 10.03 -7.66 5.25
N ARG A 86 8.84 -8.23 5.02
CA ARG A 86 7.62 -7.46 4.87
C ARG A 86 7.08 -6.97 6.21
N VAL A 87 6.59 -5.74 6.26
CA VAL A 87 5.87 -5.20 7.42
C VAL A 87 4.47 -4.78 6.97
N THR A 88 3.44 -5.34 7.60
CA THR A 88 2.04 -5.03 7.26
C THR A 88 1.24 -4.66 8.49
N GLY A 89 0.14 -3.94 8.32
CA GLY A 89 -0.73 -3.58 9.44
C GLY A 89 -1.61 -2.37 9.20
N SER A 90 -2.09 -1.81 10.31
CA SER A 90 -2.98 -0.65 10.34
C SER A 90 -2.98 0.01 11.72
N GLY A 91 -3.64 1.15 11.85
CA GLY A 91 -3.72 1.85 13.12
C GLY A 91 -4.35 3.23 13.01
N THR A 92 -3.88 4.17 13.83
CA THR A 92 -4.39 5.54 13.88
C THR A 92 -3.27 6.56 13.91
N TYR A 93 -3.57 7.73 13.37
CA TYR A 93 -2.73 8.92 13.44
C TYR A 93 -3.59 10.11 13.85
N ARG A 94 -3.10 10.94 14.77
CA ARG A 94 -3.75 12.20 15.11
C ARG A 94 -2.75 13.33 15.11
N VAL A 95 -3.19 14.51 14.68
CA VAL A 95 -2.37 15.72 14.63
C VAL A 95 -3.22 16.93 15.01
N GLY A 96 -2.67 17.83 15.82
CA GLY A 96 -3.37 19.00 16.34
C GLY A 96 -2.78 19.46 17.66
N GLY A 97 -3.59 20.09 18.48
CA GLY A 97 -3.23 20.65 19.78
C GLY A 97 -3.65 22.12 19.90
N GLU A 98 -3.98 22.54 21.11
CA GLU A 98 -4.49 23.89 21.37
C GLU A 98 -3.38 24.93 21.52
N VAL A 99 -2.28 24.55 22.19
CA VAL A 99 -1.18 25.46 22.55
C VAL A 99 0.08 25.17 21.75
N ALA A 100 0.38 23.89 21.51
CA ALA A 100 1.49 23.44 20.70
C ALA A 100 1.00 22.35 19.77
N LEU A 101 1.49 22.35 18.53
CA LEU A 101 1.21 21.26 17.59
C LEU A 101 1.92 20.00 18.07
N GLN A 102 1.11 18.95 18.21
CA GLN A 102 1.48 17.62 18.64
C GLN A 102 0.83 16.61 17.71
N HIS A 103 1.42 15.44 17.66
CA HIS A 103 0.88 14.31 16.93
C HIS A 103 1.22 12.99 17.61
N GLN A 104 0.47 11.96 17.27
CA GLN A 104 0.69 10.60 17.74
C GLN A 104 0.32 9.61 16.64
N MET A 105 1.18 8.63 16.42
CA MET A 105 0.93 7.47 15.58
C MET A 105 0.92 6.21 16.43
N LYS A 106 -0.11 5.39 16.23
CA LYS A 106 -0.25 4.09 16.88
C LYS A 106 -0.60 3.03 15.86
N LEU A 107 0.29 2.08 15.62
CA LEU A 107 0.12 1.03 14.63
C LEU A 107 0.15 -0.35 15.28
N THR A 108 -0.61 -1.28 14.72
CA THR A 108 -0.46 -2.72 14.98
C THR A 108 0.16 -3.33 13.74
N LEU A 109 1.41 -3.79 13.84
CA LEU A 109 2.23 -4.24 12.72
C LEU A 109 2.67 -5.68 12.89
N THR A 110 2.68 -6.43 11.79
CA THR A 110 3.28 -7.75 11.66
C THR A 110 4.58 -7.60 10.87
N ILE A 111 5.71 -8.08 11.42
CA ILE A 111 7.03 -8.03 10.78
C ILE A 111 7.41 -9.46 10.36
N GLY A 112 7.46 -9.72 9.06
CA GLY A 112 7.64 -11.07 8.51
C GLY A 112 6.55 -12.02 9.01
N ASP A 113 6.96 -13.12 9.61
CA ASP A 113 6.08 -14.14 10.19
C ASP A 113 5.90 -13.96 11.73
N GLU A 114 6.36 -12.84 12.28
CA GLU A 114 6.19 -12.55 13.71
C GLU A 114 4.70 -12.32 14.05
N ARG A 115 4.39 -12.36 15.35
CA ARG A 115 3.06 -11.94 15.80
C ARG A 115 2.90 -10.43 15.60
N ALA A 116 1.65 -10.01 15.36
CA ALA A 116 1.29 -8.60 15.33
C ALA A 116 1.65 -7.93 16.68
N GLN A 117 2.32 -6.79 16.60
CA GLN A 117 2.85 -6.01 17.72
C GLN A 117 2.37 -4.56 17.62
N THR A 118 2.12 -3.94 18.77
CA THR A 118 1.68 -2.54 18.82
C THR A 118 2.88 -1.63 18.95
N PHE A 119 2.95 -0.62 18.09
CA PHE A 119 3.90 0.47 18.11
C PHE A 119 3.15 1.76 18.44
N ASP A 120 3.70 2.56 19.35
CA ASP A 120 3.10 3.83 19.76
C ASP A 120 4.22 4.86 19.88
N SER A 121 4.05 6.01 19.24
CA SER A 121 4.96 7.15 19.39
C SER A 121 4.77 7.86 20.73
N GLY A 122 3.62 7.65 21.38
CA GLY A 122 3.09 8.59 22.36
C GLY A 122 2.70 9.92 21.70
N LEU A 123 2.22 10.86 22.52
CA LEU A 123 1.92 12.21 22.05
C LEU A 123 3.20 13.05 22.09
N VAL A 124 3.75 13.35 20.91
CA VAL A 124 5.02 14.06 20.76
C VAL A 124 4.79 15.42 20.08
N GLY A 125 5.70 16.37 20.33
CA GLY A 125 5.67 17.65 19.63
C GLY A 125 6.02 17.46 18.16
N GLY A 126 5.29 18.11 17.25
CA GLY A 126 5.46 17.90 15.81
C GLY A 126 4.22 18.26 15.01
N GLY A 127 4.12 17.74 13.79
CA GLY A 127 2.95 17.93 12.92
C GLY A 127 2.81 19.32 12.27
N GLY A 128 3.69 20.27 12.55
CA GLY A 128 3.71 21.60 11.91
C GLY A 128 3.98 21.58 10.40
N SER A 129 4.57 20.49 9.90
CA SER A 129 4.82 20.26 8.47
C SER A 129 3.74 19.41 7.80
N PHE A 130 2.65 19.06 8.50
CA PHE A 130 1.58 18.25 7.92
C PHE A 130 1.08 18.88 6.60
N PRO A 131 0.97 18.13 5.49
CA PRO A 131 0.82 16.67 5.42
C PRO A 131 2.10 15.85 5.43
N GLU A 132 3.30 16.41 5.61
CA GLU A 132 4.49 15.61 5.89
C GLU A 132 4.41 15.01 7.31
N VAL A 133 4.76 13.73 7.44
CA VAL A 133 4.78 13.00 8.70
C VAL A 133 6.20 12.53 8.98
N ASP A 134 6.77 13.02 10.06
CA ASP A 134 8.06 12.63 10.61
C ASP A 134 7.85 12.21 12.07
N ILE A 135 7.91 10.91 12.37
CA ILE A 135 7.57 10.38 13.68
C ILE A 135 8.24 9.04 13.98
N ALA A 136 8.81 8.93 15.19
CA ALA A 136 9.34 7.69 15.73
C ALA A 136 8.29 6.97 16.59
N MET A 137 8.11 5.68 16.35
CA MET A 137 7.23 4.80 17.13
C MET A 137 8.01 3.60 17.66
N SER A 138 7.63 3.12 18.84
CA SER A 138 8.31 2.02 19.51
C SER A 138 7.32 1.06 20.16
N MET A 139 7.72 -0.17 20.43
CA MET A 139 6.85 -1.10 21.14
C MET A 139 6.87 -0.88 22.66
N ASN A 140 8.04 -0.53 23.20
CA ASN A 140 8.30 -0.49 24.64
C ASN A 140 8.83 0.89 25.11
N GLY A 141 8.58 1.96 24.35
CA GLY A 141 8.99 3.32 24.74
C GLY A 141 10.50 3.56 24.69
N MET A 142 11.21 2.83 23.83
CA MET A 142 12.67 2.83 23.71
C MET A 142 13.36 2.45 25.03
N SER A 143 12.85 1.41 25.68
CA SER A 143 13.37 0.92 26.96
C SER A 143 13.75 -0.54 26.86
N CYS A 144 14.99 -0.86 27.27
CA CYS A 144 15.53 -2.20 27.17
C CYS A 144 15.36 -2.77 25.75
N PHE A 145 15.05 -4.06 25.60
CA PHE A 145 14.88 -4.63 24.26
C PHE A 145 13.60 -4.08 23.61
N ASP A 146 13.78 -3.34 22.52
CA ASP A 146 12.70 -2.69 21.78
C ASP A 146 12.93 -2.76 20.28
N THR A 147 11.85 -2.56 19.53
CA THR A 147 11.87 -2.27 18.11
C THR A 147 11.34 -0.85 17.90
N VAL A 148 12.13 -0.01 17.23
CA VAL A 148 11.79 1.37 16.92
C VAL A 148 11.74 1.53 15.41
N ILE A 149 10.67 2.14 14.93
CA ILE A 149 10.48 2.50 13.53
C ILE A 149 10.36 4.01 13.49
N ASP A 150 11.29 4.65 12.79
CA ASP A 150 11.28 6.09 12.57
C ASP A 150 10.89 6.35 11.12
N ILE A 151 9.76 7.02 10.89
CA ILE A 151 9.25 7.24 9.54
C ILE A 151 9.27 8.72 9.20
N GLY A 152 9.86 9.05 8.05
CA GLY A 152 9.57 10.25 7.29
C GLY A 152 8.69 9.88 6.11
N SER A 153 7.64 10.63 5.83
CA SER A 153 6.74 10.29 4.72
C SER A 153 5.92 11.47 4.22
N LYS A 154 5.53 11.39 2.95
CA LYS A 154 4.76 12.44 2.25
C LYS A 154 3.66 11.84 1.39
N PRO A 155 2.57 12.59 1.15
CA PRO A 155 1.57 12.21 0.16
C PRO A 155 2.20 11.98 -1.22
N VAL A 156 1.71 10.98 -1.95
CA VAL A 156 2.11 10.70 -3.33
C VAL A 156 0.88 10.57 -4.20
N LEU A 157 0.97 11.09 -5.43
CA LEU A 157 0.00 10.89 -6.49
C LEU A 157 0.75 10.22 -7.65
N ALA A 158 0.43 8.96 -7.90
CA ALA A 158 1.09 8.20 -8.97
C ALA A 158 0.13 7.18 -9.58
N SER A 159 -1.08 7.63 -9.90
CA SER A 159 -2.15 6.78 -10.41
C SER A 159 -1.88 6.37 -11.86
N TYR A 160 -2.13 5.10 -12.13
CA TYR A 160 -2.03 4.43 -13.41
C TYR A 160 -3.38 3.84 -13.73
N ALA A 161 -3.81 4.03 -14.97
CA ALA A 161 -5.02 3.39 -15.49
C ALA A 161 -4.63 2.21 -16.38
N LEU A 162 -5.38 1.11 -16.26
CA LEU A 162 -5.32 0.04 -17.23
C LEU A 162 -5.94 0.51 -18.56
N GLY A 163 -5.24 0.22 -19.65
CA GLY A 163 -5.68 0.41 -21.03
C GLY A 163 -6.21 -0.90 -21.61
N ALA A 164 -5.69 -1.31 -22.76
CA ALA A 164 -6.09 -2.53 -23.49
C ALA A 164 -5.64 -3.84 -22.80
N SER A 165 -5.78 -3.93 -21.47
CA SER A 165 -5.39 -5.08 -20.65
C SER A 165 -6.42 -6.20 -20.72
N THR A 166 -5.97 -7.44 -20.53
CA THR A 166 -6.85 -8.63 -20.47
C THR A 166 -6.53 -9.51 -19.27
N TYR A 167 -7.54 -10.27 -18.83
CA TYR A 167 -7.41 -11.39 -17.90
C TYR A 167 -7.77 -12.66 -18.65
N ASP A 168 -6.87 -13.65 -18.56
CA ASP A 168 -7.01 -14.93 -19.23
C ASP A 168 -7.07 -16.06 -18.22
N GLU A 169 -7.98 -17.00 -18.44
CA GLU A 169 -8.06 -18.24 -17.67
C GLU A 169 -8.21 -19.43 -18.63
N GLY A 170 -7.28 -20.37 -18.55
CA GLY A 170 -7.28 -21.55 -19.41
C GLY A 170 -5.90 -22.18 -19.54
N CYS A 171 -5.72 -23.01 -20.58
CA CYS A 171 -4.48 -23.74 -20.77
C CYS A 171 -3.51 -23.00 -21.67
N PHE A 172 -2.37 -22.62 -21.10
CA PHE A 172 -1.18 -22.25 -21.83
C PHE A 172 -0.36 -23.49 -22.17
N ALA A 173 0.56 -23.36 -23.13
CA ALA A 173 1.44 -24.45 -23.52
C ALA A 173 2.14 -25.04 -22.27
N PRO A 174 2.31 -26.37 -22.16
CA PRO A 174 2.06 -27.40 -23.19
C PRO A 174 0.65 -28.02 -23.15
N CYS A 175 -0.25 -27.59 -22.26
CA CYS A 175 -1.58 -28.19 -22.18
C CYS A 175 -2.55 -27.64 -23.23
N LEU A 176 -3.56 -28.44 -23.60
CA LEU A 176 -4.56 -28.09 -24.61
C LEU A 176 -5.95 -28.02 -23.98
N CYS A 177 -6.39 -26.81 -23.66
CA CYS A 177 -7.79 -26.49 -23.36
C CYS A 177 -8.09 -25.03 -23.75
N PRO A 178 -9.36 -24.67 -23.99
CA PRO A 178 -9.71 -23.32 -24.40
C PRO A 178 -9.28 -22.27 -23.37
N ILE A 179 -8.75 -21.15 -23.85
CA ILE A 179 -8.54 -19.94 -23.05
C ILE A 179 -9.80 -19.09 -23.13
N ARG A 180 -10.23 -18.60 -21.97
CA ARG A 180 -11.23 -17.53 -21.87
C ARG A 180 -10.51 -16.24 -21.57
N GLU A 181 -10.81 -15.22 -22.35
CA GLU A 181 -10.21 -13.89 -22.25
C GLU A 181 -11.32 -12.90 -21.89
N TRP A 182 -11.00 -11.99 -20.97
CA TRP A 182 -11.86 -10.88 -20.60
C TRP A 182 -11.05 -9.58 -20.63
N PRO A 183 -11.54 -8.51 -21.28
CA PRO A 183 -10.92 -7.19 -21.11
C PRO A 183 -10.95 -6.79 -19.64
N VAL A 184 -9.91 -6.11 -19.15
CA VAL A 184 -9.83 -5.63 -17.77
C VAL A 184 -9.58 -4.13 -17.77
N GLY A 185 -10.33 -3.44 -16.92
CA GLY A 185 -10.13 -2.02 -16.64
C GLY A 185 -9.91 -1.79 -15.16
N GLY A 186 -9.47 -0.59 -14.81
CA GLY A 186 -9.27 -0.17 -13.43
C GLY A 186 -8.03 0.67 -13.26
N SER A 187 -7.60 0.84 -12.01
CA SER A 187 -6.45 1.64 -11.65
C SER A 187 -5.58 0.97 -10.60
N ALA A 188 -4.35 1.44 -10.51
CA ALA A 188 -3.42 1.17 -9.42
C ALA A 188 -2.49 2.37 -9.28
N ASP A 189 -1.89 2.58 -8.12
CA ASP A 189 -0.83 3.55 -7.94
C ASP A 189 0.55 2.89 -8.09
N LEU A 190 1.45 3.52 -8.84
CA LEU A 190 2.84 3.09 -9.01
C LEU A 190 3.77 4.06 -8.28
N VAL A 191 4.17 3.68 -7.07
CA VAL A 191 4.91 4.57 -6.18
C VAL A 191 6.40 4.21 -6.20
N PRO A 192 7.30 5.12 -6.64
CA PRO A 192 8.75 4.86 -6.60
C PRO A 192 9.20 4.67 -5.16
N LEU A 193 9.89 3.57 -4.86
CA LEU A 193 10.46 3.27 -3.56
C LEU A 193 11.96 3.61 -3.57
N PRO A 194 12.37 4.77 -3.06
CA PRO A 194 13.78 5.11 -3.01
C PRO A 194 14.51 4.13 -2.08
N ASN A 195 15.46 3.38 -2.63
CA ASN A 195 16.35 2.51 -1.85
C ASN A 195 17.76 3.09 -1.85
N ALA A 196 18.34 3.28 -0.66
CA ALA A 196 19.71 3.78 -0.50
C ALA A 196 20.80 2.76 -0.85
N ALA A 197 20.49 1.45 -0.91
CA ALA A 197 21.46 0.36 -1.03
C ALA A 197 21.70 -0.14 -2.47
N THR A 198 20.79 0.08 -3.43
CA THR A 198 20.94 -0.44 -4.81
C THR A 198 20.54 0.57 -5.90
N PRO A 199 21.45 1.45 -6.36
CA PRO A 199 21.11 2.53 -7.31
C PRO A 199 20.86 2.07 -8.76
N ILE A 200 21.17 0.82 -9.12
CA ILE A 200 20.95 0.27 -10.48
C ILE A 200 19.56 -0.36 -10.68
N ARG A 201 18.78 -0.49 -9.59
CA ARG A 201 17.44 -1.06 -9.57
C ARG A 201 16.47 0.04 -9.19
N GLU A 202 15.59 0.40 -10.12
CA GLU A 202 14.41 1.20 -9.79
C GLU A 202 13.37 0.23 -9.24
N GLU A 203 12.89 0.49 -8.03
CA GLU A 203 11.84 -0.30 -7.39
C GLU A 203 10.62 0.57 -7.16
N PHE A 204 9.45 0.00 -7.38
CA PHE A 204 8.16 0.65 -7.24
C PHE A 204 7.23 -0.26 -6.44
N ALA A 205 6.44 0.33 -5.55
CA ALA A 205 5.26 -0.31 -5.00
C ALA A 205 4.12 -0.18 -6.00
N VAL A 206 3.41 -1.28 -6.25
CA VAL A 206 2.12 -1.26 -6.94
C VAL A 206 1.06 -1.37 -5.86
N VAL A 207 0.24 -0.35 -5.67
CA VAL A 207 -0.68 -0.26 -4.53
C VAL A 207 -2.05 0.23 -4.94
N ASP A 208 -3.02 0.06 -4.05
CA ASP A 208 -4.42 0.41 -4.30
C ASP A 208 -4.93 -0.14 -5.64
N VAL A 209 -4.53 -1.37 -5.97
CA VAL A 209 -5.02 -2.08 -7.14
C VAL A 209 -6.52 -2.25 -7.00
N VAL A 210 -7.27 -1.75 -7.98
CA VAL A 210 -8.71 -1.94 -8.12
C VAL A 210 -9.00 -2.22 -9.58
N TRP A 211 -9.00 -3.50 -9.95
CA TRP A 211 -9.21 -3.96 -11.32
C TRP A 211 -10.48 -4.78 -11.43
N ALA A 212 -11.13 -4.73 -12.59
CA ALA A 212 -12.33 -5.51 -12.85
C ALA A 212 -12.39 -5.94 -14.32
N THR A 213 -12.87 -7.16 -14.55
CA THR A 213 -13.21 -7.62 -15.90
C THR A 213 -14.37 -6.81 -16.44
N ILE A 214 -14.28 -6.36 -17.69
CA ILE A 214 -15.31 -5.58 -18.38
C ILE A 214 -16.29 -6.59 -19.01
N SER A 215 -17.50 -6.66 -18.46
CA SER A 215 -18.59 -7.50 -18.97
C SER A 215 -19.70 -6.62 -19.54
N THR A 216 -20.35 -7.09 -20.61
CA THR A 216 -21.53 -6.41 -21.19
C THR A 216 -22.81 -6.62 -20.36
N ASN A 217 -22.79 -7.52 -19.37
CA ASN A 217 -23.90 -7.76 -18.43
C ASN A 217 -23.42 -7.50 -16.98
N PRO A 218 -23.79 -6.38 -16.34
CA PRO A 218 -23.34 -6.06 -14.98
C PRO A 218 -23.98 -6.97 -13.92
N PRO A 219 -23.31 -7.26 -12.79
CA PRO A 219 -21.99 -6.77 -12.33
C PRO A 219 -20.79 -7.37 -13.10
N PRO A 220 -19.57 -6.79 -12.99
CA PRO A 220 -18.38 -7.40 -13.60
C PRO A 220 -18.14 -8.80 -13.06
N ASP A 221 -17.72 -9.72 -13.93
CA ASP A 221 -17.53 -11.13 -13.58
C ASP A 221 -16.52 -11.31 -12.43
N ARG A 222 -15.47 -10.48 -12.40
CA ARG A 222 -14.39 -10.53 -11.41
C ARG A 222 -13.91 -9.13 -11.04
N GLN A 223 -13.53 -8.99 -9.77
CA GLN A 223 -12.90 -7.79 -9.23
C GLN A 223 -11.67 -8.20 -8.43
N PHE A 224 -10.55 -7.52 -8.65
CA PHE A 224 -9.27 -7.79 -8.02
C PHE A 224 -8.86 -6.57 -7.21
N THR A 225 -8.42 -6.82 -5.98
CA THR A 225 -7.77 -5.82 -5.14
C THR A 225 -6.48 -6.36 -4.57
N GLY A 226 -5.50 -5.49 -4.32
CA GLY A 226 -4.23 -5.95 -3.78
C GLY A 226 -3.11 -4.94 -3.96
N PHE A 227 -1.90 -5.48 -3.96
CA PHE A 227 -0.66 -4.72 -4.03
C PHE A 227 0.46 -5.59 -4.60
N GLY A 228 1.65 -5.01 -4.75
CA GLY A 228 2.83 -5.74 -5.11
C GLY A 228 4.04 -4.85 -5.32
N THR A 229 4.98 -5.35 -6.10
CA THR A 229 6.21 -4.65 -6.44
C THR A 229 6.44 -4.72 -7.95
N TYR A 230 7.06 -3.67 -8.47
CA TYR A 230 7.56 -3.61 -9.83
C TYR A 230 9.01 -3.15 -9.80
N GLN A 231 9.87 -3.87 -10.50
CA GLN A 231 11.31 -3.63 -10.49
C GLN A 231 11.79 -3.46 -11.93
N ILE A 232 12.62 -2.44 -12.15
CA ILE A 232 13.32 -2.19 -13.40
C ILE A 232 14.82 -2.22 -13.09
N VAL A 233 15.54 -3.14 -13.71
CA VAL A 233 16.99 -3.23 -13.66
C VAL A 233 17.54 -2.79 -15.01
N ARG A 234 18.27 -1.68 -15.06
CA ARG A 234 18.89 -1.20 -16.30
C ARG A 234 20.33 -1.69 -16.39
N GLN A 235 20.66 -2.36 -17.48
CA GLN A 235 22.01 -2.79 -17.81
C GLN A 235 22.36 -2.26 -19.21
N GLU A 236 23.19 -1.21 -19.24
CA GLU A 236 23.65 -0.56 -20.47
C GLU A 236 22.48 -0.16 -21.40
N SER A 237 22.25 -0.91 -22.47
CA SER A 237 21.21 -0.69 -23.48
C SER A 237 19.95 -1.55 -23.29
N THR A 238 19.92 -2.42 -22.29
CA THR A 238 18.81 -3.32 -21.99
C THR A 238 18.19 -3.01 -20.64
N SER A 239 16.90 -3.24 -20.49
CA SER A 239 16.26 -3.29 -19.17
C SER A 239 15.67 -4.67 -18.94
N GLN A 240 15.72 -5.13 -17.68
CA GLN A 240 15.01 -6.30 -17.21
C GLN A 240 13.96 -5.86 -16.21
N HIS A 241 12.73 -6.27 -16.44
CA HIS A 241 11.59 -5.90 -15.62
C HIS A 241 11.08 -7.13 -14.87
N ARG A 242 10.53 -6.93 -13.68
CA ARG A 242 9.76 -7.96 -12.97
C ARG A 242 8.65 -7.31 -12.16
N MET A 243 7.44 -7.83 -12.29
CA MET A 243 6.29 -7.45 -11.47
C MET A 243 5.81 -8.66 -10.69
N VAL A 244 5.55 -8.45 -9.40
CA VAL A 244 4.97 -9.46 -8.52
C VAL A 244 3.81 -8.85 -7.75
N LEU A 245 2.60 -9.37 -7.93
CA LEU A 245 1.38 -8.86 -7.31
C LEU A 245 0.69 -9.95 -6.48
N ASP A 246 0.27 -9.59 -5.28
CA ASP A 246 -0.62 -10.39 -4.44
C ASP A 246 -2.03 -9.80 -4.57
N LEU A 247 -2.91 -10.48 -5.29
CA LEU A 247 -4.26 -10.01 -5.61
C LEU A 247 -5.32 -10.92 -4.99
N THR A 248 -6.35 -10.32 -4.40
CA THR A 248 -7.53 -11.00 -3.88
C THR A 248 -8.72 -10.72 -4.80
N GLU A 249 -9.38 -11.78 -5.25
CA GLU A 249 -10.62 -11.69 -6.01
C GLU A 249 -11.80 -11.47 -5.08
N ALA A 250 -12.48 -10.32 -5.19
CA ALA A 250 -13.50 -9.90 -4.22
C ALA A 250 -14.71 -10.86 -4.15
N ASN A 251 -15.10 -11.45 -5.28
CA ASN A 251 -16.27 -12.34 -5.35
C ASN A 251 -16.02 -13.69 -4.65
N SER A 252 -14.79 -14.20 -4.67
CA SER A 252 -14.43 -15.52 -4.13
C SER A 252 -13.66 -15.44 -2.82
N GLY A 253 -13.03 -14.29 -2.52
CA GLY A 253 -12.03 -14.15 -1.46
C GLY A 253 -10.71 -14.87 -1.74
N ALA A 254 -10.54 -15.45 -2.93
CA ALA A 254 -9.33 -16.18 -3.29
C ALA A 254 -8.16 -15.22 -3.50
N ALA A 255 -7.03 -15.52 -2.87
CA ALA A 255 -5.78 -14.80 -3.03
C ALA A 255 -4.86 -15.53 -4.01
N TYR A 256 -4.29 -14.78 -4.94
CA TYR A 256 -3.38 -15.26 -5.98
C TYR A 256 -2.10 -14.42 -5.97
N ARG A 257 -0.96 -15.08 -6.12
CA ARG A 257 0.32 -14.42 -6.37
C ARG A 257 0.64 -14.52 -7.85
N PHE A 258 0.66 -13.38 -8.52
CA PHE A 258 1.05 -13.26 -9.91
C PHE A 258 2.52 -12.83 -9.99
N ASP A 259 3.28 -13.44 -10.88
CA ASP A 259 4.70 -13.11 -11.11
C ASP A 259 4.96 -13.12 -12.62
N SER A 260 5.59 -12.06 -13.15
CA SER A 260 6.06 -12.04 -14.54
C SER A 260 7.29 -12.91 -14.77
N GLY A 261 8.02 -13.26 -13.69
CA GLY A 261 9.42 -13.60 -13.80
C GLY A 261 10.27 -12.42 -14.27
N LEU A 262 11.53 -12.67 -14.64
CA LEU A 262 12.38 -11.67 -15.27
C LEU A 262 12.07 -11.62 -16.76
N VAL A 263 11.51 -10.50 -17.21
CA VAL A 263 11.19 -10.26 -18.63
C VAL A 263 12.08 -9.16 -19.18
N ALA A 264 12.35 -9.22 -20.49
CA ALA A 264 13.02 -8.11 -21.17
C ALA A 264 12.09 -6.88 -21.13
N GLY A 265 12.60 -5.77 -20.64
CA GLY A 265 11.92 -4.48 -20.66
C GLY A 265 12.21 -3.69 -21.92
N GLY A 266 11.25 -2.86 -22.32
CA GLY A 266 11.37 -1.86 -23.38
C GLY A 266 11.48 -0.43 -22.81
N GLY A 267 12.04 0.49 -23.59
CA GLY A 267 12.27 1.90 -23.21
C GLY A 267 11.02 2.78 -23.08
N GLU A 268 9.85 2.19 -22.89
CA GLU A 268 8.55 2.87 -22.92
C GLU A 268 8.05 3.35 -21.55
N PHE A 269 8.81 3.09 -20.47
CA PHE A 269 8.52 3.66 -19.15
C PHE A 269 8.39 5.20 -19.27
N PRO A 270 7.29 5.81 -18.78
CA PRO A 270 6.40 5.32 -17.72
C PRO A 270 5.22 4.46 -18.16
N ARG A 271 5.14 3.95 -19.40
CA ARG A 271 4.17 2.88 -19.73
C ARG A 271 4.62 1.55 -19.15
N ILE A 272 3.64 0.76 -18.71
CA ILE A 272 3.83 -0.60 -18.22
C ILE A 272 3.14 -1.53 -19.20
N ASP A 273 3.94 -2.38 -19.83
CA ASP A 273 3.49 -3.46 -20.70
C ASP A 273 4.16 -4.73 -20.18
N ILE A 274 3.42 -5.50 -19.36
CA ILE A 274 3.96 -6.67 -18.67
C ILE A 274 2.89 -7.73 -18.44
N ASP A 275 3.26 -8.98 -18.70
CA ASP A 275 2.38 -10.12 -18.49
C ASP A 275 2.77 -10.79 -17.17
N ILE A 276 1.77 -11.09 -16.34
CA ILE A 276 1.95 -11.75 -15.06
C ILE A 276 1.02 -12.97 -14.96
N ALA A 277 1.49 -14.06 -14.37
CA ALA A 277 0.70 -15.28 -14.23
C ALA A 277 0.92 -15.95 -12.87
N VAL A 278 -0.02 -16.82 -12.47
CA VAL A 278 0.06 -17.55 -11.20
C VAL A 278 1.00 -18.75 -11.30
N ASN A 279 0.98 -19.45 -12.44
CA ASN A 279 1.76 -20.68 -12.69
C ASN A 279 2.75 -20.51 -13.85
N GLY A 280 3.15 -19.27 -14.15
CA GLY A 280 4.18 -18.97 -15.14
C GLY A 280 3.78 -19.29 -16.58
N PHE A 281 2.51 -19.15 -16.94
CA PHE A 281 1.97 -19.43 -18.28
C PHE A 281 2.15 -20.89 -18.69
N ALA A 282 2.00 -21.81 -17.73
CA ALA A 282 2.14 -23.23 -17.96
C ALA A 282 0.85 -23.97 -17.64
N CYS A 283 0.33 -24.71 -18.63
CA CYS A 283 -0.89 -25.47 -18.48
C CYS A 283 -2.07 -24.60 -17.98
N PHE A 284 -2.95 -25.12 -17.12
CA PHE A 284 -4.05 -24.33 -16.61
C PHE A 284 -3.54 -23.21 -15.72
N ASP A 285 -3.73 -21.97 -16.16
CA ASP A 285 -3.23 -20.80 -15.46
C ASP A 285 -4.23 -19.64 -15.50
N ARG A 286 -3.95 -18.64 -14.66
CA ARG A 286 -4.58 -17.33 -14.63
C ARG A 286 -3.50 -16.31 -14.96
N ALA A 287 -3.74 -15.54 -16.00
CA ALA A 287 -2.80 -14.54 -16.48
C ALA A 287 -3.47 -13.17 -16.58
N LEU A 288 -2.69 -12.13 -16.36
CA LEU A 288 -3.05 -10.74 -16.63
C LEU A 288 -2.02 -10.20 -17.62
N PHE A 289 -2.51 -9.74 -18.76
CA PHE A 289 -1.73 -9.03 -19.77
C PHE A 289 -1.95 -7.55 -19.51
N LEU A 290 -0.99 -6.92 -18.84
CA LEU A 290 -1.15 -5.56 -18.33
C LEU A 290 -0.59 -4.56 -19.32
N HIS A 291 -1.46 -3.64 -19.74
CA HIS A 291 -1.12 -2.45 -20.49
C HIS A 291 -1.59 -1.25 -19.66
N ALA A 292 -0.68 -0.52 -19.03
CA ALA A 292 -1.00 0.58 -18.13
C ALA A 292 -0.16 1.83 -18.42
N ALA A 293 -0.72 2.99 -18.12
CA ALA A 293 -0.03 4.27 -18.25
C ALA A 293 -0.47 5.24 -17.14
N PRO A 294 0.33 6.27 -16.83
CA PRO A 294 -0.07 7.30 -15.88
C PRO A 294 -1.44 7.89 -16.24
N SER A 295 -2.34 7.98 -15.26
CA SER A 295 -3.62 8.67 -15.44
C SER A 295 -3.35 10.17 -15.58
N GLN A 296 -3.88 10.79 -16.64
CA GLN A 296 -3.82 12.24 -16.84
C GLN A 296 -4.73 12.99 -15.87
#